data_AF-A0A518E3U1-F1
#
_entry.id   AF-A0A518E3U1-F1
#
_cell.length_a   1.000
_cell.length_b   1.000
_cell.length_c   1.000
_cell.angle_alpha   90.00
_cell.angle_beta   90.00
_cell.angle_gamma   90.00
#
_symmetry.space_group_name_H-M   'P 1'
#
loop_
_entity.id
_entity.type
_entity.pdbx_description
1 polymer ?
#
loop_
_entity_poly.entity_id
_entity_poly.type
_entity_poly.pdbx_seq_one_letter_code
_entity_poly.pdbx_strand_id
1 'polypeptide(L)'
;MKLFRTICLSACLLSWATIACAENLSLPEATRTITEKELKTYVEMLADDTFEGRGAGSRGGRAAGNFLIQAMGKHGLKPAGESGFVQPFDGQLRNILGLMEGSDPALKHEVIVIGAHYDHVGYGTSKNSRGPLGYVHNGADDNASGVSALLELMQAFAAGEKPKRSVLFAFWDGEEAGLLGSKHWTAHPTIALKRIGLMINVDMIGRLRDRTLIVYGWRSGAGLRRLVSEANAETDLLVDFDWEMKDNSDHHSFYLKKIPVVMLHTGLHDDYHTPHDDVHLINTAGMEEVTRLMFQLTFAAANQPERIVYREASEKEGKTTQKLAEAPLTPPQPRLGVNWKNAENGVEITAVSPRQAADRAGLLAGDRVQEIDGRPVSDTRQLLAAILTARSTAELVIARQGVAEPLRQRVELEGSPVRVGLSWRSDDADPRGMMVTQVISGSPAYWSGLKLLDRIRAVNGTPIESSDLLLEQLSTLPSPIELVVERKGRTRRIRIDLDEVPLRQAALKPGR
;
A
#
# COMPACT_ATOMS: atom_id res chain seq x y z
N MET A 1 57.09 31.70 -72.10
CA MET A 1 57.84 30.98 -71.04
C MET A 1 57.16 31.23 -69.70
N LYS A 2 56.60 30.18 -69.07
CA LYS A 2 56.15 30.10 -67.65
C LYS A 2 54.97 31.04 -67.28
N LEU A 3 54.01 30.72 -66.40
CA LEU A 3 53.97 29.77 -65.29
C LEU A 3 52.49 29.43 -64.94
N PHE A 4 52.26 28.24 -64.38
CA PHE A 4 50.99 27.64 -63.95
C PHE A 4 50.26 28.40 -62.82
N ARG A 5 48.92 28.37 -62.83
CA ARG A 5 48.05 28.63 -61.67
C ARG A 5 47.44 27.31 -61.20
N THR A 6 47.69 26.93 -59.95
CA THR A 6 47.01 25.82 -59.26
C THR A 6 46.29 26.41 -58.05
N ILE A 7 44.98 26.19 -57.97
CA ILE A 7 44.11 26.59 -56.86
C ILE A 7 44.09 25.44 -55.86
N CYS A 8 44.55 25.68 -54.63
CA CYS A 8 44.37 24.77 -53.49
C CYS A 8 43.06 25.11 -52.78
N LEU A 9 42.06 24.23 -52.85
CA LEU A 9 40.95 24.21 -51.89
C LEU A 9 41.44 23.54 -50.60
N SER A 10 41.48 24.30 -49.49
CA SER A 10 41.60 23.74 -48.15
C SER A 10 40.20 23.48 -47.59
N ALA A 11 39.86 22.21 -47.36
CA ALA A 11 38.64 21.81 -46.67
C ALA A 11 38.85 21.93 -45.15
N CYS A 12 38.21 22.92 -44.53
CA CYS A 12 38.04 22.97 -43.08
C CYS A 12 36.95 21.95 -42.67
N LEU A 13 37.37 20.84 -42.07
CA LEU A 13 36.47 19.96 -41.32
C LEU A 13 36.13 20.63 -39.99
N LEU A 14 34.95 21.25 -39.90
CA LEU A 14 34.35 21.61 -38.61
C LEU A 14 33.79 20.33 -37.98
N SER A 15 34.45 19.84 -36.94
CA SER A 15 33.87 18.84 -36.03
C SER A 15 32.75 19.49 -35.22
N TRP A 16 31.50 19.14 -35.52
CA TRP A 16 30.38 19.39 -34.62
C TRP A 16 30.55 18.52 -33.37
N ALA A 17 30.94 19.14 -32.25
CA ALA A 17 30.77 18.52 -30.95
C ALA A 17 29.27 18.48 -30.67
N THR A 18 28.66 17.29 -30.79
CA THR A 18 27.34 17.02 -30.24
C THR A 18 27.42 17.22 -28.74
N ILE A 19 26.77 18.26 -28.24
CA ILE A 19 26.43 18.38 -26.82
C ILE A 19 25.53 17.18 -26.53
N ALA A 20 26.08 16.16 -25.88
CA ALA A 20 25.26 15.12 -25.29
C ALA A 20 24.41 15.80 -24.21
N CYS A 21 23.10 15.95 -24.47
CA CYS A 21 22.15 16.14 -23.38
C CYS A 21 22.34 14.95 -22.45
N ALA A 22 22.70 15.19 -21.19
CA ALA A 22 22.63 14.14 -20.19
C ALA A 22 21.20 13.61 -20.19
N GLU A 23 21.02 12.33 -20.52
CA GLU A 23 19.72 11.69 -20.46
C GLU A 23 19.25 11.69 -18.99
N ASN A 24 17.98 12.04 -18.76
CA ASN A 24 17.40 11.96 -17.41
C ASN A 24 17.44 10.50 -16.94
N LEU A 25 17.69 10.29 -15.64
CA LEU A 25 17.70 8.95 -15.06
C LEU A 25 16.33 8.28 -15.21
N SER A 26 16.32 6.98 -15.49
CA SER A 26 15.10 6.17 -15.41
C SER A 26 14.57 6.14 -13.97
N LEU A 27 13.29 5.79 -13.79
CA LEU A 27 12.67 5.72 -12.46
C LEU A 27 13.46 4.83 -11.47
N PRO A 28 13.94 3.63 -11.83
CA PRO A 28 14.77 2.82 -10.92
C PRO A 28 16.14 3.45 -10.62
N GLU A 29 16.76 4.15 -11.59
CA GLU A 29 18.03 4.84 -11.37
C GLU A 29 17.87 6.05 -10.46
N ALA A 30 16.83 6.87 -10.68
CA ALA A 30 16.48 7.99 -9.80
C ALA A 30 16.14 7.51 -8.39
N THR A 31 15.41 6.39 -8.24
CA THR A 31 15.11 5.78 -6.93
C THR A 31 16.38 5.39 -6.16
N ARG A 32 17.44 4.95 -6.85
CA ARG A 32 18.74 4.61 -6.24
C ARG A 32 19.57 5.82 -5.84
N THR A 33 19.22 7.03 -6.30
CA THR A 33 19.86 8.26 -5.81
C THR A 33 19.43 8.64 -4.40
N ILE A 34 18.33 8.04 -3.90
CA ILE A 34 17.91 8.16 -2.51
C ILE A 34 18.79 7.24 -1.67
N THR A 35 19.57 7.81 -0.75
CA THR A 35 20.55 7.08 0.03
C THR A 35 20.39 7.25 1.53
N GLU A 36 20.63 6.17 2.28
CA GLU A 36 20.70 6.20 3.74
C GLU A 36 21.63 7.31 4.27
N LYS A 37 22.77 7.51 3.59
CA LYS A 37 23.80 8.45 4.00
C LYS A 37 23.32 9.91 3.92
N GLU A 38 22.66 10.29 2.83
CA GLU A 38 22.14 11.65 2.66
C GLU A 38 20.97 11.91 3.61
N LEU A 39 20.05 10.94 3.75
CA LEU A 39 18.97 11.01 4.74
C LEU A 39 19.52 11.25 6.14
N LYS A 40 20.52 10.47 6.57
CA LYS A 40 21.17 10.65 7.87
C LYS A 40 21.76 12.05 8.01
N THR A 41 22.45 12.53 6.98
CA THR A 41 23.08 13.86 6.99
C THR A 41 22.05 14.98 7.16
N TYR A 42 20.91 14.89 6.48
CA TYR A 42 19.84 15.88 6.62
C TYR A 42 19.18 15.83 7.99
N VAL A 43 18.92 14.65 8.53
CA VAL A 43 18.37 14.51 9.88
C VAL A 43 19.34 15.08 10.92
N GLU A 44 20.62 14.72 10.85
CA GLU A 44 21.66 15.25 11.74
C GLU A 44 21.74 16.77 11.70
N MET A 45 21.64 17.37 10.50
CA MET A 45 21.66 18.82 10.36
C MET A 45 20.40 19.48 10.94
N LEU A 46 19.21 18.97 10.59
CA LEU A 46 17.95 19.60 10.98
C LEU A 46 17.68 19.46 12.48
N ALA A 47 18.13 18.36 13.08
CA ALA A 47 17.98 18.04 14.49
C ALA A 47 19.19 18.50 15.34
N ASP A 48 20.07 19.35 14.80
CA ASP A 48 21.18 19.93 15.56
C ASP A 48 20.67 21.05 16.51
N ASP A 49 21.22 21.10 17.71
CA ASP A 49 20.86 22.10 18.75
C ASP A 49 20.95 23.56 18.24
N THR A 50 21.78 23.84 17.22
CA THR A 50 21.87 25.18 16.61
C THR A 50 20.59 25.64 15.93
N PHE A 51 19.70 24.71 15.56
CA PHE A 51 18.35 24.96 15.08
C PHE A 51 17.32 25.10 16.21
N GLU A 52 17.73 25.03 17.47
CA GLU A 52 16.89 25.34 18.65
C GLU A 52 15.53 24.62 18.65
N GLY A 53 15.51 23.37 18.16
CA GLY A 53 14.31 22.56 18.05
C GLY A 53 13.26 23.08 17.07
N ARG A 54 13.68 23.91 16.12
CA ARG A 54 12.88 24.43 14.99
C ARG A 54 11.51 24.97 15.39
N GLY A 55 11.41 25.60 16.57
CA GLY A 55 10.15 26.18 17.05
C GLY A 55 9.48 27.05 15.98
N ALA A 56 8.16 26.91 15.79
CA ALA A 56 7.43 27.64 14.76
C ALA A 56 7.67 29.16 14.86
N GLY A 57 8.05 29.80 13.75
CA GLY A 57 8.40 31.22 13.70
C GLY A 57 9.64 31.64 14.52
N SER A 58 10.37 30.72 15.15
CA SER A 58 11.57 31.02 15.94
C SER A 58 12.80 31.34 15.07
N ARG A 59 13.93 31.68 15.70
CA ARG A 59 15.23 31.83 15.00
C ARG A 59 15.64 30.52 14.32
N GLY A 60 15.59 29.42 15.06
CA GLY A 60 15.87 28.08 14.56
C GLY A 60 14.95 27.62 13.42
N GLY A 61 13.63 27.80 13.57
CA GLY A 61 12.66 27.52 12.51
C GLY A 61 12.93 28.35 11.24
N ARG A 62 13.28 29.65 11.39
CA ARG A 62 13.69 30.46 10.24
C ARG A 62 14.99 29.98 9.61
N ALA A 63 15.97 29.53 10.38
CA ALA A 63 17.18 28.94 9.81
C ALA A 63 16.85 27.69 8.96
N ALA A 64 16.00 26.80 9.48
CA ALA A 64 15.53 25.61 8.75
C ALA A 64 14.81 26.00 7.46
N GLY A 65 13.83 26.91 7.51
CA GLY A 65 13.13 27.36 6.31
C GLY A 65 14.06 27.99 5.26
N ASN A 66 15.10 28.72 5.67
CA ASN A 66 16.07 29.29 4.72
C ASN A 66 16.94 28.21 4.06
N PHE A 67 17.32 27.17 4.80
CA PHE A 67 18.01 26.01 4.25
C PHE A 67 17.13 25.31 3.18
N LEU A 68 15.84 25.13 3.46
CA LEU A 68 14.90 24.52 2.51
C LEU A 68 14.77 25.35 1.22
N ILE A 69 14.71 26.68 1.32
CA ILE A 69 14.71 27.58 0.15
C ILE A 69 15.96 27.35 -0.72
N GLN A 70 17.14 27.24 -0.09
CA GLN A 70 18.39 26.98 -0.81
C GLN A 70 18.39 25.62 -1.49
N ALA A 71 17.90 24.58 -0.81
CA ALA A 71 17.78 23.23 -1.36
C ALA A 71 16.84 23.22 -2.59
N MET A 72 15.64 23.81 -2.48
CA MET A 72 14.71 23.93 -3.61
C MET A 72 15.33 24.65 -4.81
N GLY A 73 16.03 25.76 -4.56
CA GLY A 73 16.71 26.53 -5.60
C GLY A 73 17.83 25.72 -6.28
N LYS A 74 18.63 24.98 -5.51
CA LYS A 74 19.70 24.10 -6.02
C LYS A 74 19.14 23.01 -6.95
N HIS A 75 17.97 22.47 -6.64
CA HIS A 75 17.31 21.44 -7.46
C HIS A 75 16.36 22.00 -8.54
N GLY A 76 16.37 23.31 -8.77
CA GLY A 76 15.67 23.94 -9.88
C GLY A 76 14.14 23.98 -9.75
N LEU A 77 13.60 23.84 -8.53
CA LEU A 77 12.17 24.02 -8.29
C LEU A 77 11.78 25.47 -8.52
N LYS A 78 10.58 25.68 -9.06
CA LYS A 78 10.02 27.03 -9.23
C LYS A 78 9.43 27.51 -7.91
N PRO A 79 9.62 28.78 -7.53
CA PRO A 79 8.98 29.32 -6.34
C PRO A 79 7.45 29.25 -6.44
N ALA A 80 6.78 28.80 -5.37
CA ALA A 80 5.32 28.62 -5.32
C ALA A 80 4.67 29.28 -4.08
N GLY A 81 5.40 30.16 -3.41
CA GLY A 81 4.90 31.03 -2.36
C GLY A 81 4.38 32.36 -2.91
N GLU A 82 3.98 33.24 -2.00
CA GLU A 82 3.56 34.62 -2.31
C GLU A 82 4.76 35.56 -2.48
N SER A 83 5.86 35.25 -1.79
CA SER A 83 7.15 35.94 -1.90
C SER A 83 8.25 34.93 -2.21
N GLY A 84 8.44 34.66 -3.51
CA GLY A 84 9.33 33.59 -3.95
C GLY A 84 8.84 32.24 -3.43
N PHE A 85 9.67 31.52 -2.68
CA PHE A 85 9.30 30.22 -2.10
C PHE A 85 8.46 30.36 -0.83
N VAL A 86 8.32 31.56 -0.28
CA VAL A 86 7.74 31.79 1.05
C VAL A 86 6.28 32.19 0.94
N GLN A 87 5.41 31.54 1.71
CA GLN A 87 4.08 32.05 2.05
C GLN A 87 4.06 32.47 3.53
N PRO A 88 4.12 33.78 3.85
CA PRO A 88 4.07 34.26 5.22
C PRO A 88 2.63 34.27 5.77
N PHE A 89 2.48 34.00 7.06
CA PHE A 89 1.17 34.10 7.74
C PHE A 89 1.35 34.33 9.25
N ASP A 90 0.28 34.79 9.91
CA ASP A 90 0.19 34.99 11.37
C ASP A 90 1.44 35.61 12.02
N GLY A 91 1.97 36.66 11.37
CA GLY A 91 3.12 37.42 11.84
C GLY A 91 4.45 36.82 11.43
N GLN A 92 4.95 35.83 12.18
CA GLN A 92 6.31 35.28 11.99
C GLN A 92 6.35 33.89 11.33
N LEU A 93 5.19 33.27 11.11
CA LEU A 93 5.09 31.93 10.53
C LEU A 93 5.21 31.97 9.01
N ARG A 94 5.73 30.89 8.43
CA ARG A 94 5.90 30.82 6.98
C ARG A 94 5.98 29.40 6.42
N ASN A 95 5.14 29.10 5.45
CA ASN A 95 5.27 27.88 4.66
C ASN A 95 6.36 28.08 3.60
N ILE A 96 7.09 27.02 3.27
CA ILE A 96 8.08 27.02 2.19
C ILE A 96 7.59 26.09 1.07
N LEU A 97 7.42 26.63 -0.13
CA LEU A 97 6.67 26.01 -1.22
C LEU A 97 7.46 26.07 -2.53
N GLY A 98 7.78 24.89 -3.09
CA GLY A 98 8.49 24.74 -4.36
C GLY A 98 7.73 23.86 -5.34
N LEU A 99 7.55 24.32 -6.58
CA LEU A 99 6.85 23.59 -7.63
C LEU A 99 7.83 23.01 -8.64
N MET A 100 7.80 21.70 -8.80
CA MET A 100 8.33 21.03 -9.98
C MET A 100 7.26 20.96 -11.07
N GLU A 101 7.50 21.59 -12.21
CA GLU A 101 6.56 21.55 -13.33
C GLU A 101 6.57 20.18 -14.01
N GLY A 102 5.38 19.63 -14.23
CA GLY A 102 5.17 18.37 -14.93
C GLY A 102 5.54 18.43 -16.42
N SER A 103 5.81 17.27 -17.00
CA SER A 103 6.25 17.11 -18.40
C SER A 103 5.12 17.20 -19.42
N ASP A 104 3.88 16.87 -19.03
CA ASP A 104 2.75 16.79 -19.95
C ASP A 104 2.01 18.15 -20.05
N PRO A 105 1.89 18.76 -21.24
CA PRO A 105 1.25 20.07 -21.39
C PRO A 105 -0.21 20.13 -20.95
N ALA A 106 -0.95 19.01 -21.02
CA ALA A 106 -2.35 18.94 -20.60
C ALA A 106 -2.45 18.66 -19.09
N LEU A 107 -1.60 17.80 -18.55
CA LEU A 107 -1.71 17.35 -17.15
C LEU A 107 -0.88 18.16 -16.16
N LYS A 108 0.14 18.92 -16.58
CA LYS A 108 0.99 19.72 -15.68
C LYS A 108 0.22 20.77 -14.86
N HIS A 109 -1.00 21.09 -15.25
CA HIS A 109 -1.87 21.98 -14.49
C HIS A 109 -2.52 21.28 -13.29
N GLU A 110 -2.62 19.96 -13.27
CA GLU A 110 -2.95 19.19 -12.07
C GLU A 110 -1.68 18.99 -11.23
N VAL A 111 -1.84 19.03 -9.90
CA VAL A 111 -0.73 19.06 -8.95
C VAL A 111 -0.87 17.96 -7.91
N ILE A 112 0.19 17.21 -7.68
CA ILE A 112 0.36 16.35 -6.51
C ILE A 112 1.09 17.16 -5.45
N VAL A 113 0.56 17.21 -4.23
CA VAL A 113 1.25 17.85 -3.10
C VAL A 113 1.97 16.76 -2.32
N ILE A 114 3.25 16.96 -2.03
CA ILE A 114 4.01 16.18 -1.05
C ILE A 114 4.42 17.12 0.08
N GLY A 115 4.09 16.74 1.31
CA GLY A 115 4.18 17.62 2.47
C GLY A 115 4.83 16.98 3.68
N ALA A 116 5.58 17.78 4.41
CA ALA A 116 6.09 17.51 5.75
C ALA A 116 6.11 18.83 6.53
N HIS A 117 5.77 18.83 7.81
CA HIS A 117 6.07 20.01 8.63
C HIS A 117 7.56 20.06 8.95
N TYR A 118 8.12 21.27 9.01
CA TYR A 118 9.53 21.47 9.30
C TYR A 118 9.77 22.11 10.66
N ASP A 119 8.73 22.62 11.31
CA ASP A 119 8.80 23.03 12.69
C ASP A 119 8.84 21.83 13.64
N HIS A 120 9.27 22.08 14.87
CA HIS A 120 9.04 21.21 16.01
C HIS A 120 8.76 22.07 17.26
N VAL A 121 8.75 21.51 18.46
CA VAL A 121 8.29 22.19 19.68
C VAL A 121 9.31 23.14 20.32
N GLY A 122 10.50 23.31 19.73
CA GLY A 122 11.53 24.24 20.21
C GLY A 122 12.08 23.86 21.59
N TYR A 123 11.89 24.72 22.59
CA TYR A 123 12.28 24.45 23.98
C TYR A 123 11.19 23.74 24.80
N GLY A 124 10.07 23.39 24.15
CA GLY A 124 8.89 22.82 24.79
C GLY A 124 8.12 23.82 25.65
N THR A 125 6.82 23.58 25.79
CA THR A 125 5.92 24.30 26.70
C THR A 125 5.10 23.29 27.50
N SER A 126 4.39 23.75 28.54
CA SER A 126 3.49 22.88 29.30
C SER A 126 2.35 22.27 28.48
N LYS A 127 2.14 22.71 27.23
CA LYS A 127 1.08 22.20 26.35
C LYS A 127 1.56 21.19 25.32
N ASN A 128 2.84 21.24 24.94
CA ASN A 128 3.39 20.47 23.81
C ASN A 128 4.72 19.76 24.13
N SER A 129 5.20 19.81 25.37
CA SER A 129 6.32 18.98 25.80
C SER A 129 5.80 17.80 26.63
N ARG A 130 6.32 16.62 26.33
CA ARG A 130 6.16 15.38 27.11
C ARG A 130 7.39 15.06 27.96
N GLY A 131 8.41 15.92 27.90
CA GLY A 131 9.67 15.81 28.64
C GLY A 131 9.93 17.02 29.54
N PRO A 132 11.18 17.22 30.00
CA PRO A 132 11.54 18.40 30.77
C PRO A 132 11.53 19.67 29.89
N LEU A 133 10.97 20.76 30.44
CA LEU A 133 10.91 22.06 29.78
C LEU A 133 12.26 22.78 29.79
N GLY A 134 12.51 23.62 28.79
CA GLY A 134 13.70 24.47 28.71
C GLY A 134 14.92 23.79 28.08
N TYR A 135 14.80 22.52 27.70
CA TYR A 135 15.77 21.80 26.88
C TYR A 135 15.35 21.87 25.41
N VAL A 136 16.33 21.82 24.52
CA VAL A 136 16.05 21.76 23.08
C VAL A 136 15.36 20.43 22.77
N HIS A 137 14.25 20.49 22.07
CA HIS A 137 13.57 19.33 21.51
C HIS A 137 14.00 19.24 20.05
N ASN A 138 14.94 18.35 19.74
CA ASN A 138 15.57 18.32 18.43
C ASN A 138 14.65 17.79 17.34
N GLY A 139 13.68 16.94 17.66
CA GLY A 139 12.66 16.50 16.71
C GLY A 139 13.28 15.74 15.54
N ALA A 140 14.16 14.78 15.84
CA ALA A 140 14.86 14.02 14.81
C ALA A 140 13.92 13.12 14.03
N ASP A 141 13.00 12.42 14.70
CA ASP A 141 11.91 11.73 14.02
C ASP A 141 10.81 12.72 13.64
N ASP A 142 10.45 13.63 14.56
CA ASP A 142 9.33 14.56 14.47
C ASP A 142 9.76 16.02 14.21
N ASN A 143 9.81 16.52 12.99
CA ASN A 143 9.67 15.79 11.73
C ASN A 143 10.87 16.02 10.80
N ALA A 144 12.08 16.09 11.37
CA ALA A 144 13.30 16.15 10.57
C ALA A 144 13.42 14.92 9.63
N SER A 145 12.88 13.77 10.02
CA SER A 145 12.85 12.57 9.20
C SER A 145 12.03 12.74 7.91
N GLY A 146 10.82 13.31 7.99
CA GLY A 146 9.96 13.59 6.83
C GLY A 146 10.51 14.70 5.95
N VAL A 147 11.06 15.77 6.55
CA VAL A 147 11.74 16.84 5.82
C VAL A 147 12.92 16.30 5.01
N SER A 148 13.72 15.42 5.62
CA SER A 148 14.87 14.77 4.97
C SER A 148 14.44 13.92 3.77
N ALA A 149 13.31 13.23 3.88
CA ALA A 149 12.76 12.47 2.76
C ALA A 149 12.34 13.37 1.60
N LEU A 150 11.67 14.50 1.86
CA LEU A 150 11.33 15.46 0.80
C LEU A 150 12.58 16.04 0.11
N LEU A 151 13.67 16.27 0.86
CA LEU A 151 14.95 16.73 0.30
C LEU A 151 15.53 15.72 -0.70
N GLU A 152 15.55 14.43 -0.35
CA GLU A 152 15.97 13.36 -1.25
C GLU A 152 15.04 13.21 -2.46
N LEU A 153 13.72 13.35 -2.28
CA LEU A 153 12.78 13.33 -3.40
C LEU A 153 13.05 14.48 -4.37
N MET A 154 13.34 15.70 -3.89
CA MET A 154 13.69 16.83 -4.76
C MET A 154 14.91 16.50 -5.63
N GLN A 155 15.94 15.89 -5.04
CA GLN A 155 17.13 15.43 -5.74
C GLN A 155 16.79 14.36 -6.79
N ALA A 156 16.08 13.31 -6.41
CA ALA A 156 15.71 12.20 -7.29
C ALA A 156 14.84 12.66 -8.47
N PHE A 157 13.83 13.50 -8.22
CA PHE A 157 12.98 14.04 -9.28
C PHE A 157 13.72 15.05 -10.18
N ALA A 158 14.68 15.81 -9.66
CA ALA A 158 15.46 16.74 -10.48
C ALA A 158 16.44 16.01 -11.42
N ALA A 159 16.93 14.83 -11.03
CA ALA A 159 17.82 14.00 -11.83
C ALA A 159 17.08 13.02 -12.77
N GLY A 160 15.85 12.65 -12.42
CA GLY A 160 15.07 11.62 -13.11
C GLY A 160 14.10 12.15 -14.17
N GLU A 161 13.35 11.21 -14.77
CA GLU A 161 12.22 11.52 -15.63
C GLU A 161 11.19 12.39 -14.89
N LYS A 162 10.74 13.47 -15.53
CA LYS A 162 9.72 14.35 -14.96
C LYS A 162 8.34 13.71 -15.06
N PRO A 163 7.55 13.64 -13.96
CA PRO A 163 6.20 13.13 -14.00
C PRO A 163 5.28 14.00 -14.88
N LYS A 164 4.18 13.44 -15.38
CA LYS A 164 3.21 14.17 -16.23
C LYS A 164 2.58 15.36 -15.51
N ARG A 165 2.10 15.17 -14.28
CA ARG A 165 1.56 16.24 -13.41
C ARG A 165 2.66 16.97 -12.68
N SER A 166 2.40 18.22 -12.30
CA SER A 166 3.34 18.97 -11.48
C SER A 166 3.33 18.44 -10.04
N VAL A 167 4.45 18.61 -9.33
CA VAL A 167 4.61 18.22 -7.93
C VAL A 167 4.93 19.46 -7.10
N LEU A 168 4.09 19.75 -6.11
CA LEU A 168 4.34 20.79 -5.11
C LEU A 168 5.00 20.15 -3.89
N PHE A 169 6.24 20.55 -3.61
CA PHE A 169 6.92 20.28 -2.36
C PHE A 169 6.53 21.37 -1.37
N ALA A 170 5.88 20.97 -0.28
CA ALA A 170 5.38 21.88 0.73
C ALA A 170 5.95 21.55 2.10
N PHE A 171 6.61 22.54 2.71
CA PHE A 171 7.12 22.44 4.06
C PHE A 171 6.27 23.35 4.96
N TRP A 172 5.51 22.73 5.86
CA TRP A 172 4.54 23.39 6.73
C TRP A 172 5.20 23.91 8.00
N ASP A 173 4.79 25.10 8.44
CA ASP A 173 5.22 25.71 9.71
C ASP A 173 4.03 25.75 10.68
N GLY A 174 4.30 25.64 11.98
CA GLY A 174 3.28 25.64 13.03
C GLY A 174 2.35 24.43 13.00
N GLU A 175 2.81 23.27 12.54
CA GLU A 175 2.07 22.01 12.69
C GLU A 175 1.83 21.71 14.16
N GLU A 176 2.87 21.85 14.98
CA GLU A 176 2.88 21.54 16.40
C GLU A 176 2.05 22.50 17.24
N ALA A 177 1.69 23.63 16.63
CA ALA A 177 0.80 24.65 17.17
C ALA A 177 -0.66 24.46 16.72
N GLY A 178 -0.98 23.33 16.07
CA GLY A 178 -2.32 22.96 15.64
C GLY A 178 -2.55 23.06 14.13
N LEU A 179 -1.62 22.57 13.32
CA LEU A 179 -1.69 22.50 11.85
C LEU A 179 -1.79 23.88 11.18
N LEU A 180 -1.16 24.91 11.77
CA LEU A 180 -1.38 26.31 11.36
C LEU A 180 -1.00 26.53 9.90
N GLY A 181 0.15 26.02 9.46
CA GLY A 181 0.64 26.16 8.09
C GLY A 181 -0.24 25.52 7.04
N SER A 182 -0.59 24.24 7.20
CA SER A 182 -1.46 23.54 6.25
C SER A 182 -2.89 24.09 6.26
N LYS A 183 -3.42 24.50 7.42
CA LYS A 183 -4.73 25.17 7.51
C LYS A 183 -4.70 26.52 6.80
N HIS A 184 -3.64 27.29 6.98
CA HIS A 184 -3.48 28.57 6.30
C HIS A 184 -3.44 28.38 4.79
N TRP A 185 -2.59 27.47 4.28
CA TRP A 185 -2.48 27.23 2.84
C TRP A 185 -3.79 26.73 2.24
N THR A 186 -4.49 25.81 2.91
CA THR A 186 -5.79 25.32 2.40
C THR A 186 -6.91 26.36 2.47
N ALA A 187 -6.79 27.41 3.28
CA ALA A 187 -7.68 28.57 3.29
C ALA A 187 -7.29 29.63 2.25
N HIS A 188 -5.98 29.83 2.04
CA HIS A 188 -5.40 30.83 1.14
C HIS A 188 -4.40 30.16 0.18
N PRO A 189 -4.88 29.34 -0.76
CA PRO A 189 -4.00 28.49 -1.54
C PRO A 189 -3.26 29.28 -2.62
N THR A 190 -1.94 29.12 -2.69
CA THR A 190 -1.13 29.65 -3.81
C THR A 190 -1.38 28.90 -5.13
N ILE A 191 -1.91 27.68 -5.05
CA ILE A 191 -2.41 26.89 -6.18
C ILE A 191 -3.86 26.48 -5.88
N ALA A 192 -4.81 26.90 -6.71
CA ALA A 192 -6.23 26.63 -6.50
C ALA A 192 -6.52 25.15 -6.15
N LEU A 193 -7.24 24.89 -5.04
CA LEU A 193 -7.50 23.55 -4.50
C LEU A 193 -8.06 22.56 -5.53
N LYS A 194 -8.90 23.05 -6.45
CA LYS A 194 -9.46 22.22 -7.53
C LYS A 194 -8.41 21.60 -8.46
N ARG A 195 -7.17 22.10 -8.45
CA ARG A 195 -6.03 21.56 -9.21
C ARG A 195 -5.29 20.45 -8.46
N ILE A 196 -5.54 20.26 -7.16
CA ILE A 196 -4.80 19.31 -6.31
C ILE A 196 -5.36 17.90 -6.47
N GLY A 197 -4.61 17.02 -7.13
CA GLY A 197 -5.01 15.64 -7.41
C GLY A 197 -4.94 14.71 -6.21
N LEU A 198 -3.92 14.88 -5.38
CA LEU A 198 -3.63 14.07 -4.20
C LEU A 198 -2.69 14.88 -3.30
N MET A 199 -2.85 14.73 -1.99
CA MET A 199 -1.83 15.15 -1.01
C MET A 199 -1.21 13.91 -0.35
N ILE A 200 0.11 13.82 -0.40
CA ILE A 200 0.91 12.78 0.26
C ILE A 200 1.62 13.48 1.41
N ASN A 201 1.28 13.12 2.65
CA ASN A 201 1.94 13.62 3.85
C ASN A 201 2.95 12.61 4.36
N VAL A 202 4.04 13.11 4.90
CA VAL A 202 5.01 12.31 5.64
C VAL A 202 5.25 12.91 7.01
N ASP A 203 5.15 12.06 8.03
CA ASP A 203 5.27 12.46 9.41
C ASP A 203 5.86 11.32 10.24
N MET A 204 7.01 11.56 10.87
CA MET A 204 7.73 10.61 11.71
C MET A 204 7.96 9.25 11.01
N ILE A 205 8.94 9.20 10.11
CA ILE A 205 9.34 8.00 9.36
C ILE A 205 10.72 7.44 9.75
N GLY A 206 11.37 8.07 10.72
CA GLY A 206 12.67 7.74 11.28
C GLY A 206 12.67 6.55 12.23
N ARG A 207 11.53 6.08 12.72
CA ARG A 207 11.43 5.06 13.77
C ARG A 207 10.76 3.78 13.29
N LEU A 208 11.03 3.35 12.05
CA LEU A 208 10.50 2.12 11.48
C LEU A 208 10.81 0.89 12.37
N ARG A 209 9.76 0.19 12.81
CA ARG A 209 9.80 -1.04 13.63
C ARG A 209 9.04 -2.16 12.94
N ASP A 210 9.54 -3.40 13.10
CA ASP A 210 8.92 -4.61 12.53
C ASP A 210 8.61 -4.51 11.02
N ARG A 211 9.39 -3.68 10.30
CA ARG A 211 9.21 -3.34 8.89
C ARG A 211 7.83 -2.75 8.55
N THR A 212 7.10 -2.23 9.55
CA THR A 212 5.70 -1.82 9.38
C THR A 212 5.59 -0.31 9.12
N LEU A 213 5.06 0.05 7.96
CA LEU A 213 4.68 1.40 7.59
C LEU A 213 3.17 1.56 7.75
N ILE A 214 2.74 2.55 8.53
CA ILE A 214 1.32 2.87 8.68
C ILE A 214 0.92 3.85 7.59
N VAL A 215 -0.20 3.56 6.91
CA VAL A 215 -0.76 4.41 5.87
C VAL A 215 -2.17 4.81 6.24
N TYR A 216 -2.33 6.08 6.63
CA TYR A 216 -3.65 6.68 6.85
C TYR A 216 -4.21 7.27 5.54
N GLY A 217 -5.52 7.47 5.52
CA GLY A 217 -6.18 8.18 4.42
C GLY A 217 -6.29 7.43 3.10
N TRP A 218 -5.79 6.18 3.00
CA TRP A 218 -5.89 5.37 1.78
C TRP A 218 -7.34 5.16 1.30
N ARG A 219 -8.35 5.32 2.17
CA ARG A 219 -9.77 5.26 1.78
C ARG A 219 -10.32 6.56 1.22
N SER A 220 -9.59 7.67 1.32
CA SER A 220 -10.03 9.00 0.84
C SER A 220 -10.16 9.10 -0.68
N GLY A 221 -9.59 8.14 -1.44
CA GLY A 221 -9.69 8.04 -2.88
C GLY A 221 -9.66 6.58 -3.33
N ALA A 222 -10.44 6.24 -4.35
CA ALA A 222 -10.51 4.86 -4.84
C ALA A 222 -9.16 4.43 -5.45
N GLY A 223 -8.67 3.25 -5.08
CA GLY A 223 -7.46 2.66 -5.63
C GLY A 223 -6.14 3.14 -5.02
N LEU A 224 -6.16 4.01 -4.00
CA LEU A 224 -4.94 4.45 -3.31
C LEU A 224 -4.19 3.29 -2.65
N ARG A 225 -4.89 2.30 -2.08
CA ARG A 225 -4.26 1.09 -1.55
C ARG A 225 -3.45 0.35 -2.61
N ARG A 226 -4.04 0.17 -3.80
CA ARG A 226 -3.35 -0.45 -4.94
C ARG A 226 -2.10 0.34 -5.31
N LEU A 227 -2.23 1.66 -5.42
CA LEU A 227 -1.12 2.55 -5.79
C LEU A 227 0.05 2.48 -4.79
N VAL A 228 -0.24 2.51 -3.49
CA VAL A 228 0.75 2.35 -2.42
C VAL A 228 1.42 0.97 -2.51
N SER A 229 0.63 -0.09 -2.75
CA SER A 229 1.17 -1.46 -2.84
C SER A 229 2.03 -1.69 -4.08
N GLU A 230 1.70 -1.04 -5.19
CA GLU A 230 2.50 -1.05 -6.43
C GLU A 230 3.80 -0.26 -6.24
N ALA A 231 3.74 0.90 -5.59
CA ALA A 231 4.92 1.70 -5.24
C ALA A 231 5.87 0.99 -4.26
N ASN A 232 5.34 0.06 -3.47
CA ASN A 232 6.09 -0.76 -2.52
C ASN A 232 6.83 -1.95 -3.16
N ALA A 233 6.82 -2.09 -4.50
CA ALA A 233 7.34 -3.28 -5.18
C ALA A 233 8.85 -3.53 -5.00
N GLU A 234 9.63 -2.49 -4.71
CA GLU A 234 11.10 -2.57 -4.57
C GLU A 234 11.56 -2.59 -3.11
N THR A 235 10.64 -2.65 -2.14
CA THR A 235 10.97 -2.68 -0.72
C THR A 235 10.39 -3.92 -0.04
N ASP A 236 10.87 -4.21 1.16
CA ASP A 236 10.32 -5.25 2.00
C ASP A 236 9.39 -4.66 3.09
N LEU A 237 8.83 -3.47 2.92
CA LEU A 237 7.92 -2.90 3.91
C LEU A 237 6.63 -3.72 3.99
N LEU A 238 6.10 -3.85 5.20
CA LEU A 238 4.75 -4.31 5.48
C LEU A 238 3.89 -3.06 5.68
N VAL A 239 2.83 -2.90 4.89
CA VAL A 239 1.95 -1.74 5.00
C VAL A 239 0.75 -2.09 5.86
N ASP A 240 0.58 -1.34 6.95
CA ASP A 240 -0.64 -1.31 7.74
C ASP A 240 -1.55 -0.19 7.23
N PHE A 241 -2.63 -0.60 6.56
CA PHE A 241 -3.60 0.30 5.97
C PHE A 241 -4.68 0.63 7.01
N ASP A 242 -4.46 1.67 7.81
CA ASP A 242 -5.41 2.04 8.86
C ASP A 242 -6.71 2.59 8.24
N TRP A 243 -7.83 2.09 8.74
CA TRP A 243 -9.16 2.51 8.33
C TRP A 243 -9.59 3.84 8.95
N GLU A 244 -8.95 4.27 10.04
CA GLU A 244 -9.26 5.55 10.68
C GLU A 244 -8.54 6.69 9.95
N MET A 245 -9.29 7.74 9.62
CA MET A 245 -8.69 9.04 9.32
C MET A 245 -8.30 9.70 10.64
N LYS A 246 -7.00 9.87 10.87
CA LYS A 246 -6.51 10.63 12.03
C LYS A 246 -6.46 12.12 11.66
N ASP A 247 -6.70 12.98 12.64
CA ASP A 247 -6.64 14.43 12.53
C ASP A 247 -5.31 15.00 13.06
N ASN A 248 -4.28 14.16 13.12
CA ASN A 248 -3.06 14.37 13.89
C ASN A 248 -1.86 14.89 13.10
N SER A 249 -2.05 15.35 11.86
CA SER A 249 -0.99 15.94 11.03
C SER A 249 -1.59 16.69 9.82
N ASP A 250 -0.75 17.32 9.02
CA ASP A 250 -1.12 18.28 7.96
C ASP A 250 -2.08 17.72 6.90
N HIS A 251 -2.04 16.40 6.63
CA HIS A 251 -2.97 15.73 5.71
C HIS A 251 -4.43 16.02 6.03
N HIS A 252 -4.78 16.18 7.31
CA HIS A 252 -6.15 16.42 7.72
C HIS A 252 -6.69 17.76 7.19
N SER A 253 -5.84 18.78 7.06
CA SER A 253 -6.25 20.08 6.50
C SER A 253 -6.72 19.96 5.05
N PHE A 254 -6.10 19.07 4.27
CA PHE A 254 -6.49 18.77 2.89
C PHE A 254 -7.73 17.88 2.83
N TYR A 255 -7.81 16.90 3.74
CA TYR A 255 -8.97 16.02 3.86
C TYR A 255 -10.27 16.81 4.10
N LEU A 256 -10.23 17.81 5.00
CA LEU A 256 -11.37 18.72 5.25
C LEU A 256 -11.77 19.57 4.03
N LYS A 257 -10.89 19.69 3.03
CA LYS A 257 -11.19 20.35 1.74
C LYS A 257 -11.61 19.37 0.64
N LYS A 258 -11.93 18.12 0.99
CA LYS A 258 -12.32 17.06 0.05
C LYS A 258 -11.24 16.77 -1.01
N ILE A 259 -9.98 16.83 -0.59
CA ILE A 259 -8.84 16.42 -1.40
C ILE A 259 -8.44 15.00 -0.96
N PRO A 260 -8.20 14.05 -1.88
CA PRO A 260 -7.66 12.75 -1.50
C PRO A 260 -6.32 12.91 -0.81
N VAL A 261 -6.09 12.14 0.25
CA VAL A 261 -4.86 12.17 1.03
C VAL A 261 -4.33 10.77 1.30
N VAL A 262 -3.01 10.66 1.45
CA VAL A 262 -2.36 9.53 2.12
C VAL A 262 -1.31 10.09 3.07
N MET A 263 -1.20 9.53 4.27
CA MET A 263 -0.13 9.86 5.20
C MET A 263 0.72 8.63 5.49
N LEU A 264 2.04 8.77 5.36
CA LEU A 264 3.04 7.76 5.69
C LEU A 264 3.62 8.05 7.07
N HIS A 265 3.55 7.08 7.98
CA HIS A 265 4.01 7.23 9.37
C HIS A 265 4.55 5.90 9.92
N THR A 266 5.58 5.93 10.77
CA THR A 266 6.16 4.74 11.44
C THR A 266 5.63 4.49 12.86
N GLY A 267 4.64 5.29 13.27
CA GLY A 267 3.95 5.18 14.55
C GLY A 267 4.68 5.89 15.69
N LEU A 268 3.91 6.29 16.71
CA LEU A 268 4.42 6.98 17.89
C LEU A 268 5.45 6.14 18.68
N HIS A 269 6.26 6.84 19.47
CA HIS A 269 7.24 6.27 20.40
C HIS A 269 7.32 7.13 21.67
N ASP A 270 8.01 6.63 22.69
CA ASP A 270 8.07 7.26 24.02
C ASP A 270 8.82 8.60 24.03
N ASP A 271 9.73 8.80 23.08
CA ASP A 271 10.53 10.04 22.95
C ASP A 271 9.76 11.19 22.24
N TYR A 272 8.58 10.92 21.69
CA TYR A 272 7.75 11.92 21.00
C TYR A 272 7.51 13.14 21.89
N HIS A 273 7.76 14.34 21.35
CA HIS A 273 7.68 15.63 22.05
C HIS A 273 8.56 15.71 23.31
N THR A 274 9.70 15.02 23.31
CA THR A 274 10.70 15.12 24.37
C THR A 274 12.05 15.55 23.81
N PRO A 275 12.96 16.07 24.64
CA PRO A 275 14.36 16.32 24.25
C PRO A 275 15.13 15.06 23.81
N HIS A 276 14.58 13.86 23.98
CA HIS A 276 15.24 12.61 23.60
C HIS A 276 14.90 12.17 22.17
N ASP A 277 13.97 12.83 21.46
CA ASP A 277 13.77 12.58 20.02
C ASP A 277 14.96 13.13 19.22
N ASP A 278 16.00 12.31 19.12
CA ASP A 278 17.34 12.71 18.68
C ASP A 278 17.97 11.69 17.70
N VAL A 279 18.98 12.12 16.96
CA VAL A 279 19.53 11.52 15.74
C VAL A 279 20.00 10.08 15.91
N HIS A 280 20.50 9.73 17.10
CA HIS A 280 21.05 8.40 17.41
C HIS A 280 19.97 7.31 17.50
N LEU A 281 18.70 7.70 17.57
CA LEU A 281 17.54 6.81 17.64
C LEU A 281 16.93 6.49 16.27
N ILE A 282 17.42 7.12 15.21
CA ILE A 282 16.85 7.07 13.88
C ILE A 282 17.31 5.81 13.13
N ASN A 283 16.32 5.07 12.62
CA ASN A 283 16.50 3.95 11.71
C ASN A 283 16.61 4.47 10.27
N THR A 284 17.80 4.91 9.89
CA THR A 284 18.09 5.51 8.58
C THR A 284 17.88 4.52 7.42
N ALA A 285 18.19 3.24 7.60
CA ALA A 285 17.90 2.19 6.62
C ALA A 285 16.39 2.04 6.38
N GLY A 286 15.59 2.08 7.46
CA GLY A 286 14.13 2.09 7.35
C GLY A 286 13.58 3.33 6.66
N MET A 287 14.15 4.51 6.95
CA MET A 287 13.80 5.75 6.25
C MET A 287 14.09 5.68 4.75
N GLU A 288 15.19 5.06 4.33
CA GLU A 288 15.52 4.89 2.92
C GLU A 288 14.44 4.07 2.19
N GLU A 289 13.99 2.96 2.77
CA GLU A 289 12.90 2.14 2.22
C GLU A 289 11.60 2.95 2.10
N VAL A 290 11.21 3.71 3.14
CA VAL A 290 10.00 4.54 3.13
C VAL A 290 10.11 5.67 2.12
N THR A 291 11.28 6.31 2.00
CA THR A 291 11.52 7.42 1.07
C THR A 291 11.47 6.93 -0.38
N ARG A 292 12.03 5.74 -0.68
CA ARG A 292 11.92 5.12 -2.01
C ARG A 292 10.48 4.78 -2.37
N LEU A 293 9.71 4.21 -1.44
CA LEU A 293 8.27 4.00 -1.62
C LEU A 293 7.55 5.33 -1.92
N MET A 294 7.85 6.38 -1.15
CA MET A 294 7.21 7.69 -1.32
C MET A 294 7.54 8.32 -2.69
N PHE A 295 8.78 8.21 -3.17
CA PHE A 295 9.18 8.65 -4.50
C PHE A 295 8.39 7.91 -5.59
N GLN A 296 8.37 6.57 -5.53
CA GLN A 296 7.63 5.70 -6.45
C GLN A 296 6.11 6.01 -6.44
N LEU A 297 5.53 6.21 -5.25
CA LEU A 297 4.12 6.56 -5.05
C LEU A 297 3.80 7.91 -5.68
N THR A 298 4.65 8.92 -5.44
CA THR A 298 4.46 10.27 -5.99
C THR A 298 4.55 10.25 -7.51
N PHE A 299 5.55 9.56 -8.08
CA PHE A 299 5.69 9.40 -9.52
C PHE A 299 4.49 8.66 -10.12
N ALA A 300 4.07 7.54 -9.53
CA ALA A 300 2.94 6.75 -9.99
C ALA A 300 1.61 7.52 -9.92
N ALA A 301 1.38 8.29 -8.84
CA ALA A 301 0.20 9.15 -8.70
C ALA A 301 0.18 10.25 -9.77
N ALA A 302 1.30 10.93 -9.97
CA ALA A 302 1.41 12.01 -10.95
C ALA A 302 1.25 11.51 -12.39
N ASN A 303 1.49 10.23 -12.66
CA ASN A 303 1.40 9.60 -13.98
C ASN A 303 0.10 8.82 -14.23
N GLN A 304 -0.84 8.75 -13.28
CA GLN A 304 -2.15 8.11 -13.50
C GLN A 304 -2.86 8.74 -14.72
N PRO A 305 -3.55 7.96 -15.57
CA PRO A 305 -4.30 8.51 -16.69
C PRO A 305 -5.42 9.44 -16.20
N GLU A 306 -6.07 9.09 -15.10
CA GLU A 306 -7.16 9.84 -14.48
C GLU A 306 -6.72 10.40 -13.14
N ARG A 307 -7.32 11.54 -12.76
CA ARG A 307 -7.12 12.12 -11.44
C ARG A 307 -7.79 11.24 -10.38
N ILE A 308 -7.13 11.10 -9.23
CA ILE A 308 -7.72 10.45 -8.06
C ILE A 308 -8.84 11.35 -7.51
N VAL A 309 -10.04 10.80 -7.41
CA VAL A 309 -11.23 11.52 -6.94
C VAL A 309 -11.47 11.23 -5.47
N TYR A 310 -11.86 12.26 -4.73
CA TYR A 310 -12.18 12.14 -3.31
C TYR A 310 -13.45 11.31 -3.09
N ARG A 311 -13.39 10.39 -2.13
CA ARG A 311 -14.52 9.56 -1.69
C ARG A 311 -15.17 10.18 -0.46
N GLU A 312 -16.33 10.82 -0.65
CA GLU A 312 -17.13 11.35 0.47
C GLU A 312 -17.52 10.25 1.48
N ALA A 313 -17.69 9.01 1.02
CA ALA A 313 -17.96 7.86 1.89
C ALA A 313 -16.88 7.67 2.98
N SER A 314 -15.63 8.07 2.72
CA SER A 314 -14.52 7.93 3.66
C SER A 314 -14.75 8.67 4.98
N GLU A 315 -15.54 9.74 5.00
CA GLU A 315 -15.82 10.57 6.19
C GLU A 315 -16.60 9.81 7.27
N LYS A 316 -17.22 8.68 6.89
CA LYS A 316 -18.01 7.81 7.77
C LYS A 316 -17.38 6.42 7.92
N GLU A 317 -16.23 6.19 7.30
CA GLU A 317 -15.50 4.93 7.38
C GLU A 317 -14.53 4.94 8.57
N GLY A 318 -14.35 3.79 9.21
CA GLY A 318 -13.49 3.63 10.39
C GLY A 318 -13.51 2.19 10.89
N LYS A 319 -13.11 1.94 12.15
CA LYS A 319 -13.01 0.58 12.70
C LYS A 319 -14.32 -0.22 12.67
N THR A 320 -15.47 0.43 12.81
CA THR A 320 -16.78 -0.24 12.70
C THR A 320 -17.02 -0.75 11.28
N THR A 321 -16.78 0.10 10.26
CA THR A 321 -16.91 -0.29 8.85
C THR A 321 -15.87 -1.34 8.47
N GLN A 322 -14.64 -1.22 8.99
CA GLN A 322 -13.59 -2.24 8.85
C GLN A 322 -14.10 -3.61 9.30
N LYS A 323 -14.60 -3.71 10.53
CA LYS A 323 -15.09 -4.96 11.11
C LYS A 323 -16.22 -5.57 10.27
N LEU A 324 -17.11 -4.75 9.72
CA LEU A 324 -18.19 -5.21 8.85
C LEU A 324 -17.69 -5.68 7.48
N ALA A 325 -16.70 -4.99 6.90
CA ALA A 325 -16.10 -5.34 5.61
C ALA A 325 -15.28 -6.63 5.68
N GLU A 326 -14.52 -6.80 6.76
CA GLU A 326 -13.63 -7.96 7.00
C GLU A 326 -14.37 -9.19 7.55
N ALA A 327 -15.63 -9.03 7.96
CA ALA A 327 -16.43 -10.13 8.47
C ALA A 327 -16.59 -11.25 7.41
N PRO A 328 -16.43 -12.53 7.81
CA PRO A 328 -16.64 -13.65 6.90
C PRO A 328 -18.07 -13.63 6.35
N LEU A 329 -18.21 -14.00 5.08
CA LEU A 329 -19.52 -14.26 4.50
C LEU A 329 -20.12 -15.53 5.11
N THR A 330 -21.45 -15.67 5.00
CA THR A 330 -22.13 -16.92 5.36
C THR A 330 -21.45 -18.07 4.63
N PRO A 331 -20.97 -19.11 5.34
CA PRO A 331 -20.33 -20.25 4.70
C PRO A 331 -21.25 -20.88 3.65
N PRO A 332 -20.71 -21.32 2.51
CA PRO A 332 -21.50 -22.01 1.51
C PRO A 332 -22.12 -23.28 2.12
N GLN A 333 -23.37 -23.56 1.73
CA GLN A 333 -24.08 -24.73 2.23
C GLN A 333 -23.44 -26.02 1.68
N PRO A 334 -23.30 -27.07 2.50
CA PRO A 334 -22.87 -28.37 2.02
C PRO A 334 -23.76 -28.90 0.89
N ARG A 335 -23.13 -29.48 -0.13
CA ARG A 335 -23.81 -29.88 -1.38
C ARG A 335 -24.28 -31.34 -1.41
N LEU A 336 -24.01 -32.10 -0.34
CA LEU A 336 -24.31 -33.54 -0.24
C LEU A 336 -25.65 -33.82 0.46
N GLY A 337 -26.14 -32.92 1.32
CA GLY A 337 -27.43 -33.08 2.01
C GLY A 337 -27.42 -34.06 3.18
N VAL A 338 -26.34 -34.09 3.95
CA VAL A 338 -26.14 -35.00 5.10
C VAL A 338 -25.68 -34.25 6.35
N ASN A 339 -25.97 -34.83 7.51
CA ASN A 339 -25.25 -34.52 8.75
C ASN A 339 -24.14 -35.55 8.95
N TRP A 340 -23.06 -35.15 9.60
CA TRP A 340 -21.90 -36.02 9.78
C TRP A 340 -21.14 -35.71 11.08
N LYS A 341 -20.24 -36.63 11.45
CA LYS A 341 -19.27 -36.46 12.55
C LYS A 341 -17.94 -37.12 12.22
N ASN A 342 -16.87 -36.69 12.89
CA ASN A 342 -15.57 -37.36 12.79
C ASN A 342 -15.70 -38.81 13.26
N ALA A 343 -14.99 -39.71 12.58
CA ALA A 343 -14.93 -41.11 12.94
C ALA A 343 -13.54 -41.68 12.61
N GLU A 344 -13.19 -42.84 13.15
CA GLU A 344 -11.94 -43.51 12.81
C GLU A 344 -11.94 -43.96 11.34
N ASN A 345 -10.89 -43.69 10.58
CA ASN A 345 -10.79 -44.06 9.16
C ASN A 345 -11.92 -43.49 8.26
N GLY A 346 -12.40 -42.28 8.55
CA GLY A 346 -13.32 -41.56 7.67
C GLY A 346 -14.25 -40.58 8.39
N VAL A 347 -15.31 -40.18 7.71
CA VAL A 347 -16.37 -39.34 8.28
C VAL A 347 -17.70 -40.09 8.22
N GLU A 348 -18.35 -40.23 9.38
CA GLU A 348 -19.60 -40.99 9.51
C GLU A 348 -20.81 -40.08 9.22
N ILE A 349 -21.70 -40.54 8.36
CA ILE A 349 -22.99 -39.92 8.07
C ILE A 349 -23.94 -40.24 9.21
N THR A 350 -24.46 -39.22 9.88
CA THR A 350 -25.38 -39.39 11.01
C THR A 350 -26.84 -39.24 10.62
N ALA A 351 -27.11 -38.51 9.54
CA ALA A 351 -28.44 -38.39 8.95
C ALA A 351 -28.34 -38.01 7.47
N VAL A 352 -29.35 -38.42 6.71
CA VAL A 352 -29.48 -38.13 5.28
C VAL A 352 -30.77 -37.33 5.08
N SER A 353 -30.67 -36.20 4.38
CA SER A 353 -31.81 -35.34 4.12
C SER A 353 -32.64 -35.88 2.96
N PRO A 354 -33.95 -36.09 3.12
CA PRO A 354 -34.80 -36.63 2.06
C PRO A 354 -34.75 -35.80 0.79
N ARG A 355 -34.75 -36.48 -0.36
CA ARG A 355 -34.74 -35.93 -1.72
C ARG A 355 -33.52 -35.09 -2.09
N GLN A 356 -32.46 -35.08 -1.29
CA GLN A 356 -31.19 -34.41 -1.61
C GLN A 356 -30.17 -35.36 -2.25
N ALA A 357 -29.02 -34.81 -2.68
CA ALA A 357 -27.95 -35.51 -3.36
C ALA A 357 -27.61 -36.90 -2.77
N ALA A 358 -27.32 -36.99 -1.46
CA ALA A 358 -27.00 -38.24 -0.79
C ALA A 358 -28.14 -39.26 -0.81
N ASP A 359 -29.38 -38.82 -0.56
CA ASP A 359 -30.57 -39.69 -0.56
C ASP A 359 -30.82 -40.28 -1.96
N ARG A 360 -30.76 -39.44 -3.00
CA ARG A 360 -30.90 -39.88 -4.40
C ARG A 360 -29.80 -40.85 -4.82
N ALA A 361 -28.63 -40.75 -4.21
CA ALA A 361 -27.51 -41.65 -4.43
C ALA A 361 -27.51 -42.86 -3.49
N GLY A 362 -28.51 -43.03 -2.62
CA GLY A 362 -28.65 -44.22 -1.76
C GLY A 362 -27.67 -44.29 -0.59
N LEU A 363 -27.12 -43.15 -0.16
CA LEU A 363 -26.34 -43.06 1.08
C LEU A 363 -27.28 -43.22 2.27
N LEU A 364 -26.78 -43.82 3.34
CA LEU A 364 -27.53 -44.13 4.56
C LEU A 364 -26.83 -43.56 5.80
N ALA A 365 -27.60 -43.33 6.85
CA ALA A 365 -27.01 -43.09 8.17
C ALA A 365 -26.19 -44.31 8.61
N GLY A 366 -25.00 -44.09 9.15
CA GLY A 366 -24.00 -45.11 9.48
C GLY A 366 -22.96 -45.35 8.38
N ASP A 367 -23.18 -44.87 7.16
CA ASP A 367 -22.14 -44.91 6.12
C ASP A 367 -20.94 -44.06 6.52
N ARG A 368 -19.74 -44.54 6.20
CA ARG A 368 -18.49 -43.85 6.47
C ARG A 368 -17.81 -43.47 5.17
N VAL A 369 -17.74 -42.17 4.89
CA VAL A 369 -17.03 -41.64 3.73
C VAL A 369 -15.53 -41.67 4.00
N GLN A 370 -14.80 -42.40 3.17
CA GLN A 370 -13.35 -42.60 3.28
C GLN A 370 -12.60 -41.83 2.19
N GLU A 371 -13.19 -41.71 1.00
CA GLU A 371 -12.62 -40.95 -0.10
C GLU A 371 -13.71 -40.23 -0.91
N ILE A 372 -13.31 -39.17 -1.61
CA ILE A 372 -14.14 -38.45 -2.58
C ILE A 372 -13.27 -38.01 -3.77
N ASP A 373 -13.68 -38.35 -4.99
CA ASP A 373 -12.90 -38.13 -6.22
C ASP A 373 -11.44 -38.60 -6.10
N GLY A 374 -11.22 -39.76 -5.46
CA GLY A 374 -9.91 -40.35 -5.21
C GLY A 374 -9.10 -39.65 -4.11
N ARG A 375 -9.68 -38.69 -3.38
CA ARG A 375 -9.03 -37.96 -2.28
C ARG A 375 -9.45 -38.57 -0.94
N PRO A 376 -8.50 -39.03 -0.10
CA PRO A 376 -8.81 -39.49 1.25
C PRO A 376 -9.45 -38.40 2.10
N VAL A 377 -10.44 -38.79 2.89
CA VAL A 377 -11.16 -37.96 3.84
C VAL A 377 -11.01 -38.58 5.23
N SER A 378 -10.28 -37.88 6.09
CA SER A 378 -9.98 -38.31 7.46
C SER A 378 -10.66 -37.48 8.54
N ASP A 379 -11.16 -36.29 8.20
CA ASP A 379 -11.91 -35.43 9.11
C ASP A 379 -13.04 -34.66 8.42
N THR A 380 -13.94 -34.10 9.22
CA THR A 380 -15.12 -33.37 8.74
C THR A 380 -14.79 -32.13 7.90
N ARG A 381 -13.62 -31.51 8.10
CA ARG A 381 -13.20 -30.33 7.32
C ARG A 381 -12.79 -30.76 5.92
N GLN A 382 -12.05 -31.87 5.81
CA GLN A 382 -11.70 -32.47 4.53
C GLN A 382 -12.95 -32.89 3.76
N LEU A 383 -13.92 -33.52 4.43
CA LEU A 383 -15.19 -33.87 3.80
C LEU A 383 -15.91 -32.63 3.27
N LEU A 384 -16.07 -31.61 4.11
CA LEU A 384 -16.75 -30.37 3.74
C LEU A 384 -16.06 -29.68 2.56
N ALA A 385 -14.74 -29.51 2.63
CA ALA A 385 -13.96 -28.88 1.57
C ALA A 385 -14.08 -29.64 0.25
N ALA A 386 -13.99 -30.97 0.29
CA ALA A 386 -14.09 -31.78 -0.90
C ALA A 386 -15.50 -31.72 -1.53
N ILE A 387 -16.57 -31.78 -0.73
CA ILE A 387 -17.95 -31.62 -1.23
C ILE A 387 -18.17 -30.23 -1.85
N LEU A 388 -17.66 -29.17 -1.21
CA LEU A 388 -17.83 -27.79 -1.68
C LEU A 388 -17.06 -27.52 -2.98
N THR A 389 -15.89 -28.11 -3.14
CA THR A 389 -14.97 -27.85 -4.26
C THR A 389 -15.14 -28.83 -5.42
N ALA A 390 -15.68 -30.04 -5.19
CA ALA A 390 -16.00 -31.02 -6.22
C ALA A 390 -16.90 -30.41 -7.29
N ARG A 391 -16.88 -30.94 -8.52
CA ARG A 391 -17.69 -30.41 -9.62
C ARG A 391 -19.19 -30.72 -9.40
N SER A 392 -19.97 -30.84 -10.46
CA SER A 392 -21.40 -31.20 -10.37
C SER A 392 -21.62 -32.63 -9.90
N THR A 393 -20.65 -33.52 -10.09
CA THR A 393 -20.69 -34.90 -9.60
C THR A 393 -19.43 -35.23 -8.82
N ALA A 394 -19.56 -36.10 -7.83
CA ALA A 394 -18.43 -36.66 -7.09
C ALA A 394 -18.57 -38.19 -6.96
N GLU A 395 -17.47 -38.92 -6.99
CA GLU A 395 -17.41 -40.35 -6.64
C GLU A 395 -16.97 -40.49 -5.19
N LEU A 396 -17.81 -41.10 -4.35
CA LEU A 396 -17.51 -41.35 -2.94
C LEU A 396 -17.13 -42.81 -2.74
N VAL A 397 -16.08 -43.06 -1.95
CA VAL A 397 -15.78 -44.39 -1.41
C VAL A 397 -16.32 -44.46 0.01
N ILE A 398 -17.30 -45.34 0.22
CA ILE A 398 -18.01 -45.48 1.50
C ILE A 398 -17.86 -46.88 2.09
N ALA A 399 -17.53 -46.95 3.37
CA ALA A 399 -17.63 -48.19 4.15
C ALA A 399 -19.02 -48.27 4.79
N ARG A 400 -19.73 -49.37 4.54
CA ARG A 400 -21.07 -49.64 5.07
C ARG A 400 -21.06 -50.86 5.97
N GLN A 401 -21.67 -50.76 7.14
CA GLN A 401 -21.74 -51.89 8.07
C GLN A 401 -22.41 -53.10 7.42
N GLY A 402 -21.79 -54.28 7.56
CA GLY A 402 -22.29 -55.53 6.97
C GLY A 402 -21.88 -55.75 5.51
N VAL A 403 -21.16 -54.80 4.89
CA VAL A 403 -20.56 -54.94 3.56
C VAL A 403 -19.05 -55.08 3.72
N ALA A 404 -18.47 -56.14 3.17
CA ALA A 404 -17.05 -56.46 3.35
C ALA A 404 -16.13 -55.46 2.62
N GLU A 405 -16.51 -55.03 1.42
CA GLU A 405 -15.72 -54.13 0.58
C GLU A 405 -16.34 -52.71 0.54
N PRO A 406 -15.53 -51.64 0.45
CA PRO A 406 -16.05 -50.28 0.27
C PRO A 406 -16.87 -50.14 -1.01
N LEU A 407 -18.00 -49.44 -0.91
CA LEU A 407 -18.86 -49.13 -2.05
C LEU A 407 -18.36 -47.85 -2.74
N ARG A 408 -18.39 -47.83 -4.07
CA ARG A 408 -18.18 -46.61 -4.87
C ARG A 408 -19.53 -46.06 -5.29
N GLN A 409 -19.86 -44.86 -4.82
CA GLN A 409 -21.13 -44.22 -5.09
C GLN A 409 -20.91 -42.90 -5.83
N ARG A 410 -21.44 -42.82 -7.05
CA ARG A 410 -21.50 -41.55 -7.77
C ARG A 410 -22.68 -40.73 -7.26
N VAL A 411 -22.42 -39.46 -6.95
CA VAL A 411 -23.41 -38.53 -6.40
C VAL A 411 -23.47 -37.27 -7.26
N GLU A 412 -24.68 -36.84 -7.60
CA GLU A 412 -24.94 -35.51 -8.20
C GLU A 412 -25.15 -34.49 -7.09
N LEU A 413 -24.20 -33.56 -6.93
CA LEU A 413 -24.16 -32.60 -5.84
C LEU A 413 -25.09 -31.41 -6.08
N GLU A 414 -25.69 -30.89 -5.02
CA GLU A 414 -26.58 -29.73 -5.08
C GLU A 414 -25.83 -28.43 -5.41
N GLY A 415 -26.43 -27.55 -6.20
CA GLY A 415 -25.90 -26.20 -6.46
C GLY A 415 -24.52 -26.14 -7.14
N SER A 416 -23.95 -24.94 -7.17
CA SER A 416 -22.68 -24.66 -7.85
C SER A 416 -21.45 -24.89 -6.96
N PRO A 417 -20.34 -25.36 -7.52
CA PRO A 417 -19.11 -25.60 -6.77
C PRO A 417 -18.38 -24.30 -6.40
N VAL A 418 -17.74 -24.29 -5.24
CA VAL A 418 -16.75 -23.27 -4.86
C VAL A 418 -15.36 -23.83 -5.17
N ARG A 419 -15.02 -23.97 -6.46
CA ARG A 419 -13.87 -24.76 -6.95
C ARG A 419 -12.55 -24.48 -6.24
N VAL A 420 -12.25 -23.21 -6.00
CA VAL A 420 -11.01 -22.75 -5.37
C VAL A 420 -11.09 -22.83 -3.83
N GLY A 421 -12.31 -22.76 -3.28
CA GLY A 421 -12.59 -22.82 -1.85
C GLY A 421 -12.26 -21.53 -1.09
N LEU A 422 -12.68 -20.39 -1.64
CA LEU A 422 -12.56 -19.07 -1.04
C LEU A 422 -13.86 -18.27 -1.18
N SER A 423 -14.02 -17.25 -0.34
CA SER A 423 -15.07 -16.23 -0.46
C SER A 423 -14.43 -14.85 -0.35
N TRP A 424 -15.01 -13.87 -1.02
CA TRP A 424 -14.46 -12.52 -1.08
C TRP A 424 -15.56 -11.46 -1.02
N ARG A 425 -15.14 -10.21 -0.82
CA ARG A 425 -15.99 -9.02 -0.98
C ARG A 425 -15.27 -7.98 -1.84
N SER A 426 -16.05 -7.23 -2.59
CA SER A 426 -15.61 -5.96 -3.17
C SER A 426 -15.42 -4.92 -2.06
N ASP A 427 -14.55 -3.94 -2.31
CA ASP A 427 -14.34 -2.78 -1.45
C ASP A 427 -14.36 -1.53 -2.33
N ASP A 428 -15.28 -0.60 -2.08
CA ASP A 428 -15.42 0.61 -2.89
C ASP A 428 -14.20 1.54 -2.80
N ALA A 429 -13.37 1.42 -1.76
CA ALA A 429 -12.10 2.12 -1.66
C ALA A 429 -11.00 1.47 -2.52
N ASP A 430 -11.18 0.21 -2.92
CA ASP A 430 -10.22 -0.58 -3.67
C ASP A 430 -10.94 -1.52 -4.66
N PRO A 431 -11.64 -0.97 -5.67
CA PRO A 431 -12.60 -1.72 -6.49
C PRO A 431 -11.94 -2.83 -7.34
N ARG A 432 -10.63 -2.75 -7.57
CA ARG A 432 -9.83 -3.74 -8.30
C ARG A 432 -9.04 -4.68 -7.37
N GLY A 433 -9.45 -4.79 -6.11
CA GLY A 433 -8.85 -5.68 -5.12
C GLY A 433 -9.92 -6.47 -4.40
N MET A 434 -10.13 -7.73 -4.81
CA MET A 434 -11.14 -8.59 -4.19
C MET A 434 -10.62 -9.13 -2.87
N MET A 435 -11.20 -8.67 -1.77
CA MET A 435 -10.73 -8.99 -0.43
C MET A 435 -11.26 -10.35 0.00
N VAL A 436 -10.35 -11.29 0.25
CA VAL A 436 -10.65 -12.62 0.74
C VAL A 436 -11.20 -12.54 2.17
N THR A 437 -12.45 -12.93 2.36
CA THR A 437 -13.14 -12.96 3.65
C THR A 437 -13.30 -14.37 4.21
N GLN A 438 -12.99 -15.40 3.40
CA GLN A 438 -12.94 -16.78 3.86
C GLN A 438 -11.98 -17.60 3.00
N VAL A 439 -11.23 -18.49 3.66
CA VAL A 439 -10.47 -19.58 3.02
C VAL A 439 -10.95 -20.89 3.65
N ILE A 440 -11.54 -21.77 2.85
CA ILE A 440 -12.08 -23.05 3.34
C ILE A 440 -10.91 -23.98 3.67
N SER A 441 -10.81 -24.42 4.93
CA SER A 441 -9.74 -25.32 5.35
C SER A 441 -9.75 -26.62 4.53
N GLY A 442 -8.59 -27.03 4.00
CA GLY A 442 -8.45 -28.22 3.15
C GLY A 442 -8.82 -28.02 1.67
N SER A 443 -9.22 -26.82 1.26
CA SER A 443 -9.46 -26.47 -0.15
C SER A 443 -8.17 -26.18 -0.93
N PRO A 444 -8.21 -26.11 -2.28
CA PRO A 444 -7.06 -25.66 -3.07
C PRO A 444 -6.50 -24.31 -2.62
N ALA A 445 -7.35 -23.33 -2.29
CA ALA A 445 -6.91 -22.03 -1.75
C ALA A 445 -6.08 -22.19 -0.47
N TYR A 446 -6.55 -23.02 0.47
CA TYR A 446 -5.89 -23.25 1.74
C TYR A 446 -4.48 -23.84 1.54
N TRP A 447 -4.37 -24.88 0.71
CA TRP A 447 -3.08 -25.53 0.44
C TRP A 447 -2.09 -24.64 -0.31
N SER A 448 -2.60 -23.72 -1.13
CA SER A 448 -1.79 -22.77 -1.89
C SER A 448 -1.29 -21.59 -1.04
N GLY A 449 -1.68 -21.50 0.23
CA GLY A 449 -1.20 -20.46 1.15
C GLY A 449 -1.92 -19.12 1.07
N LEU A 450 -3.08 -19.05 0.40
CA LEU A 450 -3.99 -17.90 0.53
C LEU A 450 -4.41 -17.73 1.99
N LYS A 451 -4.56 -16.48 2.41
CA LYS A 451 -4.93 -16.10 3.78
C LYS A 451 -6.13 -15.16 3.77
N LEU A 452 -6.76 -15.05 4.93
CA LEU A 452 -7.77 -14.03 5.19
C LEU A 452 -7.18 -12.63 4.93
N LEU A 453 -7.98 -11.73 4.36
CA LEU A 453 -7.64 -10.35 4.00
C LEU A 453 -6.61 -10.19 2.87
N ASP A 454 -6.21 -11.27 2.22
CA ASP A 454 -5.55 -11.19 0.92
C ASP A 454 -6.45 -10.46 -0.07
N ARG A 455 -5.87 -9.62 -0.92
CA ARG A 455 -6.59 -8.96 -2.01
C ARG A 455 -6.15 -9.51 -3.34
N ILE A 456 -7.06 -10.20 -4.04
CA ILE A 456 -6.80 -10.74 -5.37
C ILE A 456 -6.82 -9.58 -6.37
N ARG A 457 -5.71 -9.41 -7.10
CA ARG A 457 -5.45 -8.33 -8.06
C ARG A 457 -5.54 -8.79 -9.52
N ALA A 458 -5.16 -10.03 -9.78
CA ALA A 458 -5.21 -10.61 -11.12
C ALA A 458 -5.33 -12.14 -11.06
N VAL A 459 -5.85 -12.72 -12.14
CA VAL A 459 -5.95 -14.17 -12.38
C VAL A 459 -5.33 -14.47 -13.75
N ASN A 460 -4.37 -15.39 -13.82
CA ASN A 460 -3.65 -15.77 -15.05
C ASN A 460 -3.14 -14.57 -15.87
N GLY A 461 -2.65 -13.53 -15.19
CA GLY A 461 -2.15 -12.29 -15.81
C GLY A 461 -3.24 -11.29 -16.20
N THR A 462 -4.53 -11.62 -16.07
CA THR A 462 -5.64 -10.69 -16.31
C THR A 462 -6.02 -9.96 -15.02
N PRO A 463 -5.92 -8.62 -14.95
CA PRO A 463 -6.36 -7.84 -13.80
C PRO A 463 -7.83 -8.03 -13.48
N ILE A 464 -8.19 -7.91 -12.20
CA ILE A 464 -9.59 -7.98 -11.77
C ILE A 464 -10.26 -6.61 -11.92
N GLU A 465 -11.33 -6.58 -12.70
CA GLU A 465 -12.17 -5.39 -12.90
C GLU A 465 -13.47 -5.44 -12.08
N SER A 466 -13.97 -6.63 -11.74
CA SER A 466 -15.20 -6.78 -10.95
C SER A 466 -15.27 -8.14 -10.23
N SER A 467 -16.15 -8.23 -9.23
CA SER A 467 -16.44 -9.48 -8.52
C SER A 467 -17.04 -10.55 -9.45
N ASP A 468 -17.91 -10.14 -10.38
CA ASP A 468 -18.56 -11.07 -11.31
C ASP A 468 -17.54 -11.69 -12.28
N LEU A 469 -16.59 -10.89 -12.76
CA LEU A 469 -15.51 -11.38 -13.61
C LEU A 469 -14.60 -12.36 -12.85
N LEU A 470 -14.28 -12.05 -11.58
CA LEU A 470 -13.52 -12.99 -10.74
C LEU A 470 -14.29 -14.31 -10.56
N LEU A 471 -15.60 -14.25 -10.30
CA LEU A 471 -16.43 -15.44 -10.17
C LEU A 471 -16.41 -16.28 -11.45
N GLU A 472 -16.59 -15.65 -12.61
CA GLU A 472 -16.53 -16.31 -13.92
C GLU A 472 -15.18 -16.99 -14.15
N GLN A 473 -14.08 -16.27 -13.93
CA GLN A 473 -12.71 -16.78 -14.09
C GLN A 473 -12.45 -17.98 -13.17
N LEU A 474 -12.72 -17.86 -11.87
CA LEU A 474 -12.46 -18.95 -10.92
C LEU A 474 -13.38 -20.16 -11.13
N SER A 475 -14.54 -19.96 -11.76
CA SER A 475 -15.48 -21.04 -12.08
C SER A 475 -15.10 -21.81 -13.34
N THR A 476 -14.48 -21.17 -14.32
CA THR A 476 -14.28 -21.73 -15.67
C THR A 476 -12.83 -22.14 -15.97
N LEU A 477 -11.84 -21.49 -15.35
CA LEU A 477 -10.44 -21.72 -15.72
C LEU A 477 -9.97 -23.16 -15.45
N PRO A 478 -9.11 -23.71 -16.32
CA PRO A 478 -8.45 -24.99 -16.07
C PRO A 478 -7.42 -24.86 -14.95
N SER A 479 -7.04 -25.99 -14.35
CA SER A 479 -5.90 -26.07 -13.44
C SER A 479 -4.58 -26.00 -14.24
N PRO A 480 -3.51 -25.36 -13.74
CA PRO A 480 -3.45 -24.50 -12.55
C PRO A 480 -4.03 -23.10 -12.78
N ILE A 481 -4.40 -22.42 -11.68
CA ILE A 481 -4.73 -21.00 -11.65
C ILE A 481 -3.57 -20.23 -11.00
N GLU A 482 -3.06 -19.19 -11.65
CA GLU A 482 -2.13 -18.23 -11.04
C GLU A 482 -2.90 -16.99 -10.56
N LEU A 483 -2.80 -16.67 -9.27
CA LEU A 483 -3.32 -15.44 -8.70
C LEU A 483 -2.19 -14.46 -8.42
N VAL A 484 -2.42 -13.18 -8.70
CA VAL A 484 -1.65 -12.08 -8.13
C VAL A 484 -2.41 -11.57 -6.92
N VAL A 485 -1.76 -11.56 -5.76
CA VAL A 485 -2.37 -11.24 -4.47
C VAL A 485 -1.56 -10.18 -3.75
N GLU A 486 -2.23 -9.16 -3.24
CA GLU A 486 -1.66 -8.18 -2.31
C GLU A 486 -1.96 -8.59 -0.87
N ARG A 487 -0.93 -8.59 -0.02
CA ARG A 487 -1.04 -8.75 1.43
C ARG A 487 -0.11 -7.75 2.10
N LYS A 488 -0.66 -6.90 2.98
CA LYS A 488 0.12 -5.90 3.74
C LYS A 488 1.03 -5.07 2.81
N GLY A 489 0.49 -4.61 1.70
CA GLY A 489 1.19 -3.76 0.74
C GLY A 489 2.20 -4.48 -0.14
N ARG A 490 2.36 -5.81 -0.04
CA ARG A 490 3.25 -6.59 -0.90
C ARG A 490 2.46 -7.47 -1.86
N THR A 491 2.87 -7.44 -3.12
CA THR A 491 2.29 -8.27 -4.17
C THR A 491 3.06 -9.59 -4.29
N ARG A 492 2.34 -10.71 -4.40
CA ARG A 492 2.89 -12.05 -4.62
C ARG A 492 2.09 -12.81 -5.66
N ARG A 493 2.73 -13.78 -6.31
CA ARG A 493 2.05 -14.77 -7.15
C ARG A 493 1.77 -16.02 -6.34
N ILE A 494 0.55 -16.55 -6.44
CA ILE A 494 0.13 -17.80 -5.83
C ILE A 494 -0.38 -18.71 -6.93
N ARG A 495 0.28 -19.84 -7.12
CA ARG A 495 -0.21 -20.91 -7.98
C ARG A 495 -1.16 -21.80 -7.19
N ILE A 496 -2.33 -22.07 -7.78
CA ILE A 496 -3.38 -22.93 -7.22
C ILE A 496 -3.61 -24.08 -8.19
N ASP A 497 -3.18 -25.28 -7.78
CA ASP A 497 -3.51 -26.51 -8.49
C ASP A 497 -4.86 -27.05 -7.96
N LEU A 498 -5.88 -27.08 -8.82
CA LEU A 498 -7.25 -27.48 -8.42
C LEU A 498 -7.42 -29.00 -8.38
N ASP A 499 -6.61 -29.71 -9.17
CA ASP A 499 -6.69 -31.15 -9.34
C ASP A 499 -5.77 -31.89 -8.36
N GLU A 500 -4.69 -31.25 -7.90
CA GLU A 500 -3.76 -31.78 -6.91
C GLU A 500 -4.17 -31.39 -5.48
N VAL A 501 -4.42 -32.39 -4.63
CA VAL A 501 -4.35 -32.23 -3.18
C VAL A 501 -3.09 -32.95 -2.73
N PRO A 502 -2.23 -32.36 -1.89
CA PRO A 502 -1.02 -33.03 -1.44
C PRO A 502 -1.35 -34.40 -0.83
N LEU A 503 -1.00 -35.48 -1.54
CA LEU A 503 -0.95 -36.83 -0.99
C LEU A 503 0.24 -36.91 -0.05
N ARG A 504 0.11 -36.31 1.15
CA ARG A 504 0.89 -36.52 2.39
C ARG A 504 0.87 -35.25 3.23
N GLN A 505 0.06 -35.25 4.28
CA GLN A 505 0.57 -35.10 5.64
C GLN A 505 -0.41 -35.78 6.60
N ALA A 506 -0.16 -37.07 6.83
CA ALA A 506 -0.56 -37.70 8.07
C ALA A 506 0.11 -36.94 9.23
N ALA A 507 -0.66 -36.72 10.31
CA ALA A 507 -0.23 -36.19 11.60
C ALA A 507 0.17 -34.70 11.67
N LEU A 508 -0.84 -33.82 11.75
CA LEU A 508 -0.75 -32.72 12.72
C LEU A 508 -0.80 -33.36 14.11
N LYS A 509 0.37 -33.59 14.73
CA LYS A 509 0.44 -33.76 16.18
C LYS A 509 -0.12 -32.49 16.82
N PRO A 510 -1.01 -32.57 17.83
CA PRO A 510 -1.35 -31.40 18.63
C PRO A 510 -0.08 -30.96 19.39
N GLY A 511 0.47 -29.82 18.99
CA GLY A 511 1.54 -29.13 19.71
C GLY A 511 0.97 -28.48 20.98
N ARG A 512 1.72 -28.64 22.07
CA ARG A 512 1.46 -28.13 23.42
C ARG A 512 1.35 -26.62 23.50
#